data_AF-A0A6T6FA68-F1
#
_entry.id   AF-A0A6T6FA68-F1
#
_cell.length_a   1.000
_cell.length_b   1.000
_cell.length_c   1.000
_cell.angle_alpha   90.00
_cell.angle_beta   90.00
_cell.angle_gamma   90.00
#
_symmetry.space_group_name_H-M   'P 1'
#
loop_
_entity.id
_entity.type
_entity.pdbx_description
1 polymer ?
#
loop_
_entity_poly.entity_id
_entity_poly.type
_entity_poly.pdbx_seq_one_letter_code
_entity_poly.pdbx_strand_id
1 'polypeptide(L)'
;IGGAFVQGRWGYGKERRSRVECGIAQRAVFRKDGEKYLPTEAVCRIALMCILSSMMIMVTVAAMLCCPLAVGRGVCRLFYIPRDYVHDPFAFCMGASIFYPAMQMLRRSGIVSVDGDGVSTRVKAWQSRFSVPPTSKLSTIIQTAFLWTFITPLALGVGYDMMFVKSARWYAGEGGRFSTRELALSWMSGLIMLHFGAFLMYFKVFTWGFWMRLGNGLFEAPGEEDRHQEEEAGPQNEQHQNQGANVADNGQQHGEDHRRWRNDGWQGKHGRASRFFDCCKSIFVDWEWDAVDPTIMLDEFAVPIAKHAMLGVLGSSSICLITLSLAGGILPYKAGMITVPLIGKIKLGLFRLVTLRASVALHVLIQLAMEFQESMGVWFQAAHKAARDDRYLVGEVLINYVAEERNGRT
;
A
#
# COMPACT_ATOMS: atom_id res chain seq x y z
N ILE A 1 -26.65 12.61 -51.45
CA ILE A 1 -27.25 11.65 -52.41
C ILE A 1 -26.43 11.74 -53.69
N GLY A 2 -25.44 10.86 -53.84
CA GLY A 2 -24.41 10.94 -54.87
C GLY A 2 -24.57 9.82 -55.88
N GLY A 3 -24.70 10.19 -57.16
CA GLY A 3 -24.79 9.28 -58.29
C GLY A 3 -23.48 8.53 -58.52
N ALA A 4 -23.52 7.21 -58.37
CA ALA A 4 -22.49 6.31 -58.87
C ALA A 4 -23.09 4.99 -59.43
N PHE A 5 -24.40 5.00 -59.70
CA PHE A 5 -25.11 3.85 -60.28
C PHE A 5 -25.38 3.99 -61.78
N VAL A 6 -24.90 5.06 -62.42
CA VAL A 6 -25.09 5.29 -63.86
C VAL A 6 -23.78 5.75 -64.48
N GLN A 7 -22.94 4.80 -64.87
CA GLN A 7 -22.23 4.83 -66.16
C GLN A 7 -21.48 3.51 -66.34
N GLY A 8 -21.96 2.71 -67.29
CA GLY A 8 -21.44 1.40 -67.61
C GLY A 8 -19.97 1.42 -68.00
N ARG A 9 -19.20 0.52 -67.38
CA ARG A 9 -17.91 0.05 -67.88
C ARG A 9 -17.96 -1.47 -68.00
N TRP A 10 -18.81 -1.93 -68.92
CA TRP A 10 -18.86 -3.33 -69.38
C TRP A 10 -18.06 -3.53 -70.69
N GLY A 11 -17.21 -2.58 -71.05
CA GLY A 11 -16.27 -2.68 -72.17
C GLY A 11 -14.96 -2.01 -71.79
N TYR A 12 -13.84 -2.57 -72.26
CA TYR A 12 -12.43 -2.16 -72.06
C TYR A 12 -11.68 -2.82 -70.89
N GLY A 13 -11.29 -4.09 -71.11
CA GLY A 13 -10.29 -4.79 -70.31
C GLY A 13 -8.82 -4.40 -70.60
N LYS A 14 -8.54 -3.18 -71.09
CA LYS A 14 -7.18 -2.74 -71.46
C LYS A 14 -6.82 -1.28 -71.10
N GLU A 15 -7.56 -0.61 -70.23
CA GLU A 15 -7.11 0.70 -69.72
C GLU A 15 -6.12 0.58 -68.57
N ARG A 16 -5.11 1.46 -68.58
CA ARG A 16 -4.06 1.54 -67.55
C ARG A 16 -4.66 2.18 -66.29
N ARG A 17 -4.75 1.41 -65.20
CA ARG A 17 -5.31 1.86 -63.92
C ARG A 17 -4.61 3.12 -63.41
N SER A 18 -5.38 4.05 -62.83
CA SER A 18 -4.83 5.31 -62.33
C SER A 18 -3.95 5.10 -61.09
N ARG A 19 -3.00 6.01 -60.82
CA ARG A 19 -2.14 5.94 -59.61
C ARG A 19 -2.92 5.89 -58.30
N VAL A 20 -4.12 6.48 -58.26
CA VAL A 20 -5.00 6.46 -57.09
C VAL A 20 -5.64 5.08 -56.91
N GLU A 21 -6.02 4.41 -58.00
CA GLU A 21 -6.55 3.03 -57.97
C GLU A 21 -5.49 1.98 -57.62
N CYS A 22 -4.21 2.24 -57.96
CA CYS A 22 -3.09 1.41 -57.52
C CYS A 22 -2.69 1.65 -56.06
N GLY A 23 -3.05 2.80 -55.48
CA GLY A 23 -2.72 3.19 -54.10
C GLY A 23 -3.78 2.81 -53.06
N ILE A 24 -5.02 2.55 -53.49
CA ILE A 24 -6.03 1.95 -52.61
C ILE A 24 -5.64 0.48 -52.48
N ALA A 25 -5.18 0.09 -51.28
CA ALA A 25 -4.84 -1.28 -50.95
C ALA A 25 -5.90 -2.23 -51.54
N GLN A 26 -5.47 -3.14 -52.41
CA GLN A 26 -6.34 -4.21 -52.90
C GLN A 26 -6.99 -4.81 -51.66
N ARG A 27 -8.29 -4.58 -51.46
CA ARG A 27 -9.04 -5.36 -50.48
C ARG A 27 -8.85 -6.79 -50.95
N ALA A 28 -8.09 -7.57 -50.20
CA ALA A 28 -7.94 -8.99 -50.45
C ALA A 28 -9.35 -9.50 -50.69
N VAL A 29 -9.62 -9.96 -51.91
CA VAL A 29 -10.94 -10.49 -52.25
C VAL A 29 -11.14 -11.61 -51.25
N PHE A 30 -12.06 -11.45 -50.31
CA PHE A 30 -12.29 -12.38 -49.20
C PHE A 30 -12.77 -13.76 -49.67
N ARG A 31 -12.80 -13.96 -50.99
CA ARG A 31 -13.33 -15.08 -51.71
C ARG A 31 -12.52 -15.25 -52.99
N LYS A 32 -11.52 -16.13 -52.97
CA LYS A 32 -11.03 -16.74 -54.21
C LYS A 32 -12.10 -17.74 -54.64
N ASP A 33 -12.76 -17.47 -55.77
CA ASP A 33 -13.69 -18.42 -56.38
C ASP A 33 -12.94 -19.73 -56.66
N GLY A 34 -13.21 -20.77 -55.85
CA GLY A 34 -12.65 -22.10 -56.03
C GLY A 34 -12.14 -22.78 -54.75
N GLU A 35 -11.78 -22.03 -53.70
CA GLU A 35 -11.38 -22.63 -52.42
C GLU A 35 -12.62 -22.87 -51.55
N LYS A 36 -13.06 -24.13 -51.49
CA LYS A 36 -14.02 -24.60 -50.48
C LYS A 36 -13.38 -24.45 -49.10
N TYR A 37 -13.52 -23.29 -48.47
CA TYR A 37 -13.30 -23.17 -47.03
C TYR A 37 -14.19 -24.20 -46.36
N LEU A 38 -13.56 -25.23 -45.78
CA LEU A 38 -14.27 -26.19 -44.96
C LEU A 38 -14.88 -25.40 -43.79
N PRO A 39 -16.21 -25.33 -43.66
CA PRO A 39 -16.86 -24.60 -42.56
C PRO A 39 -16.43 -25.13 -41.19
N THR A 40 -15.79 -26.29 -41.14
CA THR A 40 -15.22 -26.91 -39.94
C THR A 40 -14.16 -26.05 -39.26
N GLU A 41 -13.31 -25.30 -39.97
CA GLU A 41 -12.27 -24.48 -39.32
C GLU A 41 -12.89 -23.29 -38.58
N ALA A 42 -13.83 -22.59 -39.22
CA ALA A 42 -14.56 -21.49 -38.60
C ALA A 42 -15.43 -21.98 -37.43
N VAL A 43 -16.14 -23.11 -37.61
CA VAL A 43 -16.93 -23.74 -36.55
C VAL A 43 -16.04 -24.18 -35.39
N CYS A 44 -14.85 -24.74 -35.65
CA CYS A 44 -13.89 -25.13 -34.61
C CYS A 44 -13.37 -23.93 -33.82
N ARG A 45 -13.05 -22.80 -34.49
CA ARG A 45 -12.65 -21.56 -33.81
C ARG A 45 -13.77 -20.99 -32.93
N ILE A 46 -15.01 -20.99 -33.42
CA ILE A 46 -16.17 -20.53 -32.66
C ILE A 46 -16.40 -21.45 -31.45
N ALA A 47 -16.33 -22.76 -31.63
CA ALA A 47 -16.47 -23.74 -30.56
C ALA A 47 -15.38 -23.57 -29.50
N LEU A 48 -14.12 -23.40 -29.91
CA LEU A 48 -12.99 -23.14 -29.00
C LEU A 48 -13.19 -21.85 -28.20
N MET A 49 -13.62 -20.76 -28.84
CA MET A 49 -13.92 -19.50 -28.13
C MET A 49 -15.07 -19.65 -27.13
N CYS A 50 -16.11 -20.43 -27.46
CA CYS A 50 -17.21 -20.72 -26.54
C CYS A 50 -16.73 -21.51 -25.32
N ILE A 51 -15.87 -22.51 -25.52
CA ILE A 51 -15.27 -23.30 -24.43
C ILE A 51 -14.41 -22.41 -23.54
N LEU A 52 -13.51 -21.61 -24.12
CA LEU A 52 -12.65 -20.68 -23.37
C LEU A 52 -13.48 -19.65 -22.59
N SER A 53 -14.52 -19.09 -23.20
CA SER A 53 -15.44 -18.17 -22.53
C SER A 53 -16.16 -18.85 -21.36
N SER A 54 -16.66 -20.06 -21.54
CA SER A 54 -17.31 -20.84 -20.48
C SER A 54 -16.35 -21.13 -19.33
N MET A 55 -15.11 -21.54 -19.62
CA MET A 55 -14.07 -21.74 -18.60
C MET A 55 -13.78 -20.45 -17.83
N MET A 56 -13.66 -19.31 -18.52
CA MET A 56 -13.43 -18.03 -17.86
C MET A 56 -14.62 -17.62 -16.97
N ILE A 57 -15.86 -17.84 -17.41
CA ILE A 57 -17.05 -17.60 -16.57
C ILE A 57 -17.01 -18.50 -15.33
N MET A 58 -16.73 -19.80 -15.49
CA MET A 58 -16.64 -20.75 -14.38
C MET A 58 -15.54 -20.36 -13.39
N VAL A 59 -14.35 -19.99 -13.87
CA VAL A 59 -13.24 -19.50 -13.04
C VAL A 59 -13.65 -18.21 -12.30
N THR A 60 -14.34 -17.30 -12.98
CA THR A 60 -14.78 -16.04 -12.37
C THR A 60 -15.85 -16.28 -11.30
N VAL A 61 -16.85 -17.12 -11.57
CA VAL A 61 -17.88 -17.51 -10.60
C VAL A 61 -17.25 -18.23 -9.41
N ALA A 62 -16.32 -19.15 -9.67
CA ALA A 62 -15.56 -19.82 -8.62
C ALA A 62 -14.75 -18.82 -7.79
N ALA A 63 -14.08 -17.84 -8.40
CA ALA A 63 -13.37 -16.79 -7.68
C ALA A 63 -14.33 -15.91 -6.85
N MET A 64 -15.48 -15.51 -7.42
CA MET A 64 -16.48 -14.71 -6.70
C MET A 64 -17.08 -15.44 -5.48
N LEU A 65 -17.12 -16.77 -5.49
CA LEU A 65 -17.62 -17.57 -4.37
C LEU A 65 -16.50 -17.96 -3.38
N CYS A 66 -15.35 -18.39 -3.90
CA CYS A 66 -14.23 -18.89 -3.10
C CYS A 66 -13.42 -17.76 -2.44
N CYS A 67 -13.25 -16.61 -3.10
CA CYS A 67 -12.45 -15.51 -2.54
C CYS A 67 -13.09 -14.93 -1.27
N PRO A 68 -14.40 -14.60 -1.22
CA PRO A 68 -15.05 -14.21 0.03
C PRO A 68 -14.92 -15.28 1.11
N LEU A 69 -15.14 -16.56 0.79
CA LEU A 69 -15.01 -17.64 1.77
C LEU A 69 -13.57 -17.73 2.32
N ALA A 70 -12.56 -17.60 1.45
CA ALA A 70 -11.15 -17.64 1.82
C ALA A 70 -10.77 -16.46 2.72
N VAL A 71 -11.18 -15.24 2.35
CA VAL A 71 -10.99 -14.02 3.15
C VAL A 71 -11.66 -14.18 4.52
N GLY A 72 -12.91 -14.61 4.53
CA GLY A 72 -13.69 -14.78 5.75
C GLY A 72 -13.11 -15.83 6.70
N ARG A 73 -12.72 -17.00 6.19
CA ARG A 73 -12.00 -18.01 6.99
C ARG A 73 -10.65 -17.48 7.46
N GLY A 74 -10.00 -16.62 6.68
CA GLY A 74 -8.79 -15.89 7.08
C GLY A 74 -9.04 -14.99 8.29
N VAL A 75 -10.13 -14.22 8.27
CA VAL A 75 -10.57 -13.37 9.39
C VAL A 75 -10.90 -14.21 10.63
N CYS A 76 -11.65 -15.32 10.49
CA CYS A 76 -11.92 -16.22 11.62
C CYS A 76 -10.63 -16.75 12.26
N ARG A 77 -9.63 -17.07 11.44
CA ARG A 77 -8.31 -17.53 11.91
C ARG A 77 -7.54 -16.42 12.59
N LEU A 78 -7.63 -15.19 12.10
CA LEU A 78 -7.06 -14.02 12.76
C LEU A 78 -7.62 -13.90 14.18
N PHE A 79 -8.93 -14.07 14.36
CA PHE A 79 -9.57 -14.09 15.68
C PHE A 79 -9.40 -15.39 16.49
N TYR A 80 -8.55 -16.31 16.04
CA TYR A 80 -8.27 -17.58 16.72
C TYR A 80 -9.51 -18.47 16.95
N ILE A 81 -10.53 -18.35 16.10
CA ILE A 81 -11.72 -19.20 16.19
C ILE A 81 -11.31 -20.64 15.78
N PRO A 82 -11.49 -21.65 16.64
CA PRO A 82 -11.13 -23.03 16.30
C PRO A 82 -11.96 -23.49 15.09
N ARG A 83 -11.35 -24.33 14.23
CA ARG A 83 -11.95 -24.72 12.94
C ARG A 83 -13.31 -25.38 13.09
N ASP A 84 -13.53 -26.10 14.18
CA ASP A 84 -14.77 -26.80 14.46
C ASP A 84 -15.95 -25.85 14.70
N TYR A 85 -15.66 -24.58 15.04
CA TYR A 85 -16.64 -23.52 15.26
C TYR A 85 -16.74 -22.54 14.08
N VAL A 86 -15.97 -22.74 13.01
CA VAL A 86 -16.04 -21.88 11.83
C VAL A 86 -17.12 -22.41 10.89
N HIS A 87 -18.29 -21.78 10.93
CA HIS A 87 -19.35 -22.04 9.97
C HIS A 87 -19.06 -21.33 8.64
N ASP A 88 -19.04 -22.09 7.54
CA ASP A 88 -18.76 -21.56 6.20
C ASP A 88 -19.70 -20.45 5.74
N PRO A 89 -21.02 -20.49 5.99
CA PRO A 89 -21.90 -19.37 5.67
C PRO A 89 -21.54 -18.09 6.41
N PHE A 90 -21.17 -18.20 7.69
CA PHE A 90 -20.75 -17.04 8.49
C PHE A 90 -19.41 -16.47 8.01
N ALA A 91 -18.43 -17.36 7.76
CA ALA A 91 -17.16 -16.97 7.17
C ALA A 91 -17.38 -16.30 5.80
N PHE A 92 -18.22 -16.87 4.93
CA PHE A 92 -18.56 -16.27 3.65
C PHE A 92 -19.17 -14.87 3.82
N CYS A 93 -20.12 -14.69 4.75
CA CYS A 93 -20.73 -13.38 5.00
C CYS A 93 -19.71 -12.34 5.47
N MET A 94 -18.84 -12.70 6.43
CA MET A 94 -17.76 -11.80 6.87
C MET A 94 -16.80 -11.46 5.73
N GLY A 95 -16.36 -12.48 5.00
CA GLY A 95 -15.46 -12.26 3.87
C GLY A 95 -16.10 -11.47 2.74
N ALA A 96 -17.39 -11.68 2.46
CA ALA A 96 -18.17 -10.93 1.47
C ALA A 96 -18.34 -9.47 1.90
N SER A 97 -18.56 -9.20 3.18
CA SER A 97 -18.67 -7.84 3.72
C SER A 97 -17.37 -7.03 3.58
N ILE A 98 -16.22 -7.70 3.48
CA ILE A 98 -14.92 -7.06 3.22
C ILE A 98 -14.62 -7.04 1.72
N PHE A 99 -14.83 -8.16 1.04
CA PHE A 99 -14.48 -8.37 -0.36
C PHE A 99 -15.34 -7.54 -1.32
N TYR A 100 -16.65 -7.49 -1.13
CA TYR A 100 -17.53 -6.77 -2.06
C TYR A 100 -17.35 -5.26 -2.02
N PRO A 101 -17.22 -4.58 -0.85
CA PRO A 101 -16.87 -3.16 -0.84
C PRO A 101 -15.52 -2.90 -1.50
N ALA A 102 -14.50 -3.74 -1.27
CA ALA A 102 -13.21 -3.62 -1.94
C ALA A 102 -13.36 -3.74 -3.47
N MET A 103 -14.14 -4.71 -3.96
CA MET A 103 -14.47 -4.86 -5.38
C MET A 103 -15.30 -3.69 -5.93
N GLN A 104 -16.19 -3.11 -5.13
CA GLN A 104 -17.00 -1.97 -5.53
C GLN A 104 -16.15 -0.69 -5.59
N MET A 105 -15.18 -0.52 -4.68
CA MET A 105 -14.19 0.56 -4.76
C MET A 105 -13.33 0.41 -6.00
N LEU A 106 -12.85 -0.80 -6.32
CA LEU A 106 -12.15 -1.11 -7.57
C LEU A 106 -13.03 -0.79 -8.80
N ARG A 107 -14.33 -1.11 -8.75
CA ARG A 107 -15.26 -0.77 -9.83
C ARG A 107 -15.44 0.75 -10.00
N ARG A 108 -15.60 1.47 -8.89
CA ARG A 108 -15.81 2.93 -8.87
C ARG A 108 -14.56 3.73 -9.23
N SER A 109 -13.36 3.22 -8.96
CA SER A 109 -12.11 3.90 -9.30
C SER A 109 -11.79 3.92 -10.80
N GLY A 110 -12.72 3.46 -11.66
CA GLY A 110 -12.59 3.46 -13.11
C GLY A 110 -11.97 2.17 -13.67
N ILE A 111 -11.47 1.29 -12.80
CA ILE A 111 -10.78 0.04 -13.18
C ILE A 111 -11.75 -0.93 -13.85
N VAL A 112 -13.01 -0.93 -13.41
CA VAL A 112 -14.11 -1.71 -13.99
C VAL A 112 -15.31 -0.79 -14.26
N SER A 113 -15.08 0.43 -14.77
CA SER A 113 -16.20 1.26 -15.21
C SER A 113 -16.77 0.67 -16.50
N VAL A 114 -17.96 0.10 -16.41
CA VAL A 114 -18.78 -0.37 -17.54
C VAL A 114 -19.44 0.81 -18.28
N ASP A 115 -19.40 2.01 -17.69
CA ASP A 115 -20.03 3.20 -18.25
C ASP A 115 -19.04 3.98 -19.11
N GLY A 116 -19.32 4.05 -20.42
CA GLY A 116 -18.72 5.01 -21.35
C GLY A 116 -18.03 4.37 -22.55
N ASP A 117 -16.91 3.69 -22.31
CA ASP A 117 -16.15 2.98 -23.34
C ASP A 117 -16.24 1.48 -23.11
N GLY A 118 -16.83 0.76 -24.05
CA GLY A 118 -16.96 -0.70 -23.95
C GLY A 118 -15.62 -1.35 -23.58
N VAL A 119 -15.66 -2.38 -22.74
CA VAL A 119 -14.49 -3.19 -22.37
C VAL A 119 -13.68 -3.59 -23.62
N SER A 120 -14.35 -3.81 -24.74
CA SER A 120 -13.72 -4.07 -26.04
C SER A 120 -12.90 -2.91 -26.60
N THR A 121 -13.31 -1.65 -26.41
CA THR A 121 -12.57 -0.45 -26.81
C THR A 121 -11.32 -0.28 -25.95
N ARG A 122 -11.42 -0.53 -24.64
CA ARG A 122 -10.27 -0.53 -23.73
C ARG A 122 -9.30 -1.68 -24.01
N VAL A 123 -9.80 -2.88 -24.28
CA VAL A 123 -8.97 -4.04 -24.66
C VAL A 123 -8.30 -3.80 -26.02
N LYS A 124 -8.99 -3.16 -26.99
CA LYS A 124 -8.37 -2.76 -28.26
C LYS A 124 -7.34 -1.66 -28.07
N ALA A 125 -7.61 -0.66 -27.24
CA ALA A 125 -6.66 0.39 -26.88
C ALA A 125 -5.44 -0.22 -26.16
N TRP A 126 -5.66 -1.13 -25.22
CA TRP A 126 -4.65 -1.91 -24.51
C TRP A 126 -3.80 -2.75 -25.47
N GLN A 127 -4.43 -3.49 -26.38
CA GLN A 127 -3.75 -4.30 -27.39
C GLN A 127 -2.95 -3.42 -28.36
N SER A 128 -3.45 -2.22 -28.69
CA SER A 128 -2.76 -1.26 -29.55
C SER A 128 -1.61 -0.52 -28.86
N ARG A 129 -1.65 -0.41 -27.53
CA ARG A 129 -0.63 0.22 -26.66
C ARG A 129 0.27 -0.82 -26.00
N PHE A 130 0.23 -2.07 -26.44
CA PHE A 130 1.07 -3.13 -25.91
C PHE A 130 2.50 -2.95 -26.40
N SER A 131 3.24 -2.05 -25.76
CA SER A 131 4.69 -1.95 -25.84
C SER A 131 5.28 -2.79 -24.71
N VAL A 132 6.28 -3.61 -25.02
CA VAL A 132 7.05 -4.30 -23.98
C VAL A 132 7.68 -3.23 -23.07
N PRO A 133 7.47 -3.26 -21.75
CA PRO A 133 8.00 -2.25 -20.86
C PRO A 133 9.54 -2.28 -20.86
N PRO A 134 10.21 -1.14 -20.63
CA PRO A 134 11.64 -1.11 -20.36
C PRO A 134 12.00 -2.08 -19.22
N THR A 135 13.10 -2.81 -19.39
CA THR A 135 13.53 -3.86 -18.45
C THR A 135 13.73 -3.35 -17.03
N SER A 136 14.18 -2.10 -16.86
CA SER A 136 14.33 -1.45 -15.55
C SER A 136 12.99 -1.29 -14.82
N LYS A 137 11.96 -0.78 -15.51
CA LYS A 137 10.62 -0.58 -14.97
C LYS A 137 9.94 -1.91 -14.62
N LEU A 138 10.10 -2.91 -15.47
CA LEU A 138 9.62 -4.25 -15.20
C LEU A 138 10.28 -4.84 -13.94
N SER A 139 11.60 -4.65 -13.78
CA SER A 139 12.33 -5.07 -12.58
C SER A 139 11.76 -4.41 -11.32
N THR A 140 11.51 -3.10 -11.35
CA THR A 140 10.88 -2.35 -10.24
C THR A 140 9.53 -2.93 -9.85
N ILE A 141 8.67 -3.23 -10.82
CA ILE A 141 7.34 -3.82 -10.57
C ILE A 141 7.49 -5.21 -9.97
N ILE A 142 8.38 -6.05 -10.50
CA ILE A 142 8.62 -7.40 -9.98
C ILE A 142 9.13 -7.35 -8.53
N GLN A 143 10.10 -6.48 -8.25
CA GLN A 143 10.64 -6.31 -6.89
C GLN A 143 9.58 -5.81 -5.92
N THR A 144 8.78 -4.81 -6.33
CA THR A 144 7.69 -4.27 -5.53
C THR A 144 6.64 -5.35 -5.25
N ALA A 145 6.21 -6.07 -6.29
CA ALA A 145 5.25 -7.16 -6.16
C ALA A 145 5.79 -8.28 -5.25
N PHE A 146 7.09 -8.60 -5.34
CA PHE A 146 7.73 -9.60 -4.50
C PHE A 146 7.76 -9.17 -3.03
N LEU A 147 8.15 -7.92 -2.75
CA LEU A 147 8.18 -7.36 -1.39
C LEU A 147 6.77 -7.28 -0.79
N TRP A 148 5.80 -6.79 -1.56
CA TRP A 148 4.42 -6.57 -1.12
C TRP A 148 3.64 -7.88 -0.97
N THR A 149 3.85 -8.85 -1.87
CA THR A 149 3.06 -10.08 -1.89
C THR A 149 3.69 -11.19 -1.08
N PHE A 150 5.03 -11.29 -1.00
CA PHE A 150 5.69 -12.42 -0.34
C PHE A 150 6.41 -12.03 0.94
N ILE A 151 7.38 -11.13 0.86
CA ILE A 151 8.28 -10.85 1.99
C ILE A 151 7.54 -10.19 3.15
N THR A 152 6.84 -9.08 2.88
CA THR A 152 6.15 -8.31 3.92
C THR A 152 5.03 -9.11 4.58
N PRO A 153 4.11 -9.76 3.83
CA PRO A 153 3.08 -10.60 4.42
C PRO A 153 3.64 -11.76 5.23
N LEU A 154 4.68 -12.43 4.74
CA LEU A 154 5.27 -13.54 5.48
C LEU A 154 5.89 -13.06 6.80
N ALA A 155 6.61 -11.94 6.79
CA ALA A 155 7.21 -11.36 7.99
C ALA A 155 6.13 -10.96 9.02
N LEU A 156 5.10 -10.21 8.59
CA LEU A 156 3.99 -9.81 9.46
C LEU A 156 3.25 -11.03 10.02
N GLY A 157 2.99 -12.03 9.18
CA GLY A 157 2.33 -13.26 9.54
C GLY A 157 3.10 -14.11 10.55
N VAL A 158 4.40 -14.32 10.32
CA VAL A 158 5.26 -15.05 11.25
C VAL A 158 5.37 -14.30 12.58
N GLY A 159 5.52 -12.97 12.53
CA GLY A 159 5.51 -12.13 13.73
C GLY A 159 4.20 -12.26 14.51
N TYR A 160 3.06 -12.22 13.82
CA TYR A 160 1.74 -12.42 14.39
C TYR A 160 1.61 -13.80 15.04
N ASP A 161 2.00 -14.86 14.32
CA ASP A 161 1.88 -16.22 14.82
C ASP A 161 2.74 -16.44 16.06
N MET A 162 3.98 -15.95 16.06
CA MET A 162 4.86 -16.01 17.23
C MET A 162 4.30 -15.24 18.42
N MET A 163 3.68 -14.09 18.20
CA MET A 163 3.16 -13.26 19.28
C MET A 163 1.86 -13.82 19.86
N PHE A 164 0.92 -14.27 19.03
CA PHE A 164 -0.46 -14.50 19.46
C PHE A 164 -0.93 -15.95 19.29
N VAL A 165 -0.42 -16.68 18.30
CA VAL A 165 -0.97 -18.00 17.91
C VAL A 165 -0.22 -19.16 18.57
N LYS A 166 1.12 -19.09 18.62
CA LYS A 166 1.96 -20.18 19.12
C LYS A 166 1.89 -20.29 20.65
N SER A 167 1.64 -21.51 21.13
CA SER A 167 1.50 -21.80 22.55
C SER A 167 2.85 -22.06 23.23
N ALA A 168 2.88 -22.01 24.57
CA ALA A 168 4.09 -22.32 25.35
C ALA A 168 4.68 -23.71 25.05
N ARG A 169 3.86 -24.69 24.61
CA ARG A 169 4.34 -26.03 24.20
C ARG A 169 5.20 -25.97 22.93
N TRP A 170 4.82 -25.11 21.97
CA TRP A 170 5.63 -24.89 20.77
C TRP A 170 7.02 -24.35 21.14
N TYR A 171 7.08 -23.39 22.06
CA TYR A 171 8.35 -22.83 22.59
C TYR A 171 9.17 -23.81 23.43
N ALA A 172 8.54 -24.83 24.02
CA ALA A 172 9.22 -25.93 24.68
C ALA A 172 9.93 -26.89 23.70
N GLY A 173 9.63 -26.78 22.39
CA GLY A 173 10.17 -27.65 21.34
C GLY A 173 9.26 -28.83 20.97
N GLU A 174 8.09 -28.95 21.61
CA GLU A 174 7.14 -30.04 21.33
C GLU A 174 6.41 -29.86 19.99
N GLY A 175 6.31 -28.62 19.50
CA GLY A 175 5.50 -28.26 18.32
C GLY A 175 6.20 -28.43 16.97
N GLY A 176 7.44 -28.94 16.93
CA GLY A 176 8.21 -29.08 15.69
C GLY A 176 8.59 -27.74 15.03
N ARG A 177 9.30 -27.82 13.90
CA ARG A 177 9.62 -26.65 13.06
C ARG A 177 8.38 -26.18 12.31
N PHE A 178 8.40 -24.93 11.83
CA PHE A 178 7.34 -24.41 10.95
C PHE A 178 7.15 -25.34 9.76
N SER A 179 5.93 -25.88 9.63
CA SER A 179 5.55 -26.65 8.44
C SER A 179 5.25 -25.70 7.27
N THR A 180 5.35 -26.18 6.03
CA THR A 180 4.99 -25.40 4.83
C THR A 180 3.55 -24.91 4.89
N ARG A 181 2.64 -25.73 5.45
CA ARG A 181 1.25 -25.35 5.70
C ARG A 181 1.14 -24.20 6.69
N GLU A 182 1.90 -24.23 7.78
CA GLU A 182 1.90 -23.15 8.77
C GLU A 182 2.43 -21.86 8.14
N LEU A 183 3.54 -21.91 7.40
CA LEU A 183 4.07 -20.73 6.70
C LEU A 183 3.06 -20.15 5.70
N ALA A 184 2.32 -20.99 4.98
CA ALA A 184 1.27 -20.51 4.09
C ALA A 184 0.11 -19.85 4.86
N LEU A 185 -0.22 -20.36 6.06
CA LEU A 185 -1.23 -19.74 6.92
C LEU A 185 -0.75 -18.41 7.51
N SER A 186 0.50 -18.34 7.96
CA SER A 186 1.14 -17.10 8.40
C SER A 186 1.18 -16.09 7.26
N TRP A 187 1.58 -16.50 6.06
CA TRP A 187 1.59 -15.64 4.88
C TRP A 187 0.20 -15.06 4.59
N MET A 188 -0.85 -15.87 4.64
CA MET A 188 -2.23 -15.41 4.47
C MET A 188 -2.67 -14.43 5.56
N SER A 189 -2.35 -14.67 6.84
CA SER A 189 -2.70 -13.74 7.93
C SER A 189 -1.98 -12.41 7.76
N GLY A 190 -0.70 -12.43 7.42
CA GLY A 190 0.06 -11.23 7.15
C GLY A 190 -0.40 -10.48 5.90
N LEU A 191 -0.92 -11.17 4.88
CA LEU A 191 -1.49 -10.53 3.69
C LEU A 191 -2.73 -9.71 4.07
N ILE A 192 -3.61 -10.30 4.90
CA ILE A 192 -4.80 -9.62 5.43
C ILE A 192 -4.38 -8.41 6.27
N MET A 193 -3.41 -8.58 7.18
CA MET A 193 -2.91 -7.48 8.02
C MET A 193 -2.31 -6.35 7.18
N LEU A 194 -1.51 -6.67 6.16
CA LEU A 194 -0.89 -5.67 5.29
C LEU A 194 -1.94 -4.86 4.53
N HIS A 195 -2.91 -5.53 3.89
CA HIS A 195 -3.95 -4.85 3.11
C HIS A 195 -4.90 -4.06 4.02
N PHE A 196 -5.26 -4.60 5.18
CA PHE A 196 -6.07 -3.89 6.16
C PHE A 196 -5.33 -2.66 6.69
N GLY A 197 -4.04 -2.79 7.05
CA GLY A 197 -3.21 -1.66 7.47
C GLY A 197 -3.08 -0.60 6.37
N ALA A 198 -2.88 -1.00 5.13
CA ALA A 198 -2.81 -0.09 4.00
C ALA A 198 -4.13 0.66 3.76
N PHE A 199 -5.26 -0.05 3.90
CA PHE A 199 -6.58 0.57 3.88
C PHE A 199 -6.74 1.61 5.00
N LEU A 200 -6.37 1.28 6.24
CA LEU A 200 -6.42 2.24 7.35
C LEU A 200 -5.53 3.47 7.12
N MET A 201 -4.35 3.28 6.51
CA MET A 201 -3.44 4.39 6.16
C MET A 201 -4.04 5.29 5.08
N TYR A 202 -4.70 4.72 4.07
CA TYR A 202 -5.38 5.47 3.03
C TYR A 202 -6.46 6.40 3.61
N PHE A 203 -7.24 5.91 4.59
CA PHE A 203 -8.30 6.66 5.26
C PHE A 203 -7.84 7.57 6.40
N LYS A 204 -6.52 7.80 6.57
CA LYS A 204 -5.95 8.63 7.66
C LYS A 204 -6.40 8.17 9.08
N VAL A 205 -6.70 6.89 9.28
CA VAL A 205 -7.29 6.39 10.54
C VAL A 205 -6.40 6.63 11.76
N PHE A 206 -5.08 6.72 11.58
CA PHE A 206 -4.17 6.96 12.70
C PHE A 206 -3.85 8.44 12.93
N THR A 207 -4.58 9.35 12.28
CA THR A 207 -4.46 10.80 12.54
C THR A 207 -5.42 11.24 13.63
N TRP A 208 -5.00 12.20 14.45
CA TRP A 208 -5.87 12.80 15.48
C TRP A 208 -7.16 13.38 14.88
N GLY A 209 -7.05 14.02 13.71
CA GLY A 209 -8.19 14.61 13.01
C GLY A 209 -9.29 13.61 12.65
N PHE A 210 -8.93 12.37 12.30
CA PHE A 210 -9.90 11.30 12.05
C PHE A 210 -10.72 10.97 13.32
N TRP A 211 -10.05 10.78 14.46
CA TRP A 211 -10.71 10.43 15.72
C TRP A 211 -11.56 11.56 16.28
N MET A 212 -11.09 12.82 16.16
CA MET A 212 -11.87 13.99 16.55
C MET A 212 -13.16 14.11 15.74
N ARG A 213 -13.11 13.84 14.42
CA ARG A 213 -14.30 13.85 13.57
C ARG A 213 -15.26 12.72 13.87
N LEU A 214 -14.74 11.52 14.08
CA LEU A 214 -15.55 10.37 14.50
C LEU A 214 -16.28 10.67 15.82
N GLY A 215 -15.57 11.26 16.79
CA GLY A 215 -16.16 11.67 18.08
C GLY A 215 -17.19 12.80 17.96
N ASN A 216 -16.99 13.71 17.00
CA ASN A 216 -17.89 14.84 16.75
C ASN A 216 -19.05 14.51 15.80
N GLY A 217 -19.14 13.27 15.29
CA GLY A 217 -20.22 12.84 14.39
C GLY A 217 -20.17 13.40 12.97
N LEU A 218 -19.08 14.09 12.59
CA LEU A 218 -18.85 14.60 11.23
C LEU A 218 -18.11 13.55 10.40
N PHE A 219 -18.88 12.68 9.73
CA PHE A 219 -18.36 11.91 8.60
C PHE A 219 -18.41 12.75 7.33
N GLU A 220 -17.59 13.79 7.24
CA GLU A 220 -17.29 14.40 5.95
C GLU A 220 -16.37 13.48 5.15
N ALA A 221 -16.69 13.30 3.86
CA ALA A 221 -15.91 12.46 2.99
C ALA A 221 -14.46 12.98 2.89
N PRO A 222 -13.44 12.13 2.67
CA PRO A 222 -12.02 12.50 2.66
C PRO A 222 -11.57 13.57 1.64
N GLY A 223 -12.49 14.20 0.89
CA GLY A 223 -12.20 15.10 -0.22
C GLY A 223 -12.53 16.58 0.01
N GLU A 224 -13.19 16.96 1.11
CA GLU A 224 -13.59 18.36 1.34
C GLU A 224 -12.50 19.20 2.04
N GLU A 225 -11.65 18.60 2.88
CA GLU A 225 -10.61 19.34 3.61
C GLU A 225 -9.43 19.80 2.76
N ASP A 226 -9.01 19.01 1.78
CA ASP A 226 -7.88 19.38 0.94
C ASP A 226 -8.24 20.59 0.05
N ARG A 227 -9.54 20.85 -0.21
CA ARG A 227 -9.99 22.08 -0.88
C ARG A 227 -9.82 23.32 0.00
N HIS A 228 -10.07 23.21 1.31
CA HIS A 228 -9.87 24.34 2.21
C HIS A 228 -8.38 24.62 2.47
N GLN A 229 -7.52 23.61 2.51
CA GLN A 229 -6.06 23.82 2.57
C GLN A 229 -5.45 24.34 1.26
N GLU A 230 -5.98 23.94 0.09
CA GLU A 230 -5.58 24.54 -1.20
C GLU A 230 -6.15 25.95 -1.40
N GLU A 231 -7.35 26.26 -0.89
CA GLU A 231 -7.92 27.63 -0.93
C GLU A 231 -7.23 28.60 0.04
N GLU A 232 -6.79 28.14 1.22
CA GLU A 232 -5.95 28.96 2.13
C GLU A 232 -4.51 29.15 1.62
N ALA A 233 -4.07 28.34 0.63
CA ALA A 233 -2.80 28.49 -0.07
C ALA A 233 -2.91 29.34 -1.37
N GLY A 234 -4.04 30.03 -1.59
CA GLY A 234 -4.20 31.09 -2.59
C GLY A 234 -3.86 32.49 -2.03
N PRO A 235 -3.61 33.47 -2.92
CA PRO A 235 -2.39 34.27 -2.94
C PRO A 235 -2.22 35.17 -1.70
N GLN A 236 -1.28 34.82 -0.83
CA GLN A 236 -0.77 35.77 0.16
C GLN A 236 0.18 36.77 -0.53
N ASN A 237 -0.38 37.94 -0.86
CA ASN A 237 0.28 39.24 -1.01
C ASN A 237 1.66 39.30 -1.71
N GLU A 238 1.63 39.54 -3.01
CA GLU A 238 2.68 40.27 -3.76
C GLU A 238 2.75 41.76 -3.37
N GLN A 239 2.92 42.05 -2.09
CA GLN A 239 3.23 43.39 -1.64
C GLN A 239 4.36 43.33 -0.63
N HIS A 240 5.61 43.22 -1.11
CA HIS A 240 6.70 44.09 -0.67
C HIS A 240 7.90 44.06 -1.64
N GLN A 241 8.10 45.22 -2.27
CA GLN A 241 9.37 45.86 -2.61
C GLN A 241 10.25 45.31 -3.74
N ASN A 242 10.10 45.96 -4.89
CA ASN A 242 11.19 46.41 -5.75
C ASN A 242 12.37 47.02 -4.95
N GLN A 243 13.46 46.27 -4.82
CA GLN A 243 14.85 46.74 -4.90
C GLN A 243 15.61 45.58 -5.57
N GLY A 244 15.96 45.65 -6.85
CA GLY A 244 17.05 46.45 -7.35
C GLY A 244 18.30 45.59 -7.55
N ALA A 245 18.50 45.14 -8.80
CA ALA A 245 19.76 44.72 -9.42
C ALA A 245 20.32 43.29 -9.16
N ASN A 246 20.21 42.47 -10.22
CA ASN A 246 21.26 41.61 -10.79
C ASN A 246 22.07 40.71 -9.85
N VAL A 247 21.58 39.49 -9.62
CA VAL A 247 22.45 38.30 -9.60
C VAL A 247 21.69 37.17 -10.30
N ALA A 248 22.34 36.59 -11.31
CA ALA A 248 21.92 35.36 -11.93
C ALA A 248 21.96 34.22 -10.91
N ASP A 249 20.81 33.64 -10.57
CA ASP A 249 20.75 32.37 -9.86
C ASP A 249 19.55 31.54 -10.35
N ASN A 250 19.65 31.09 -11.59
CA ASN A 250 18.85 29.97 -12.09
C ASN A 250 19.47 28.68 -11.52
N GLY A 251 19.03 28.26 -10.32
CA GLY A 251 19.56 27.03 -9.74
C GLY A 251 18.82 26.40 -8.56
N GLN A 252 17.97 27.13 -7.82
CA GLN A 252 17.48 26.63 -6.51
C GLN A 252 15.98 26.28 -6.40
N GLN A 253 15.16 26.51 -7.43
CA GLN A 253 13.73 26.15 -7.36
C GLN A 253 13.44 24.64 -7.42
N HIS A 254 14.42 23.80 -7.76
CA HIS A 254 14.25 22.33 -7.72
C HIS A 254 14.52 21.71 -6.33
N GLY A 255 15.01 22.48 -5.37
CA GLY A 255 15.36 21.99 -4.02
C GLY A 255 14.24 22.08 -2.99
N GLU A 256 13.29 23.01 -3.16
CA GLU A 256 12.22 23.24 -2.18
C GLU A 256 11.07 22.24 -2.31
N ASP A 257 10.73 21.84 -3.53
CA ASP A 257 9.75 20.77 -3.76
C ASP A 257 10.20 19.49 -3.05
N HIS A 258 11.46 19.05 -3.25
CA HIS A 258 12.00 17.84 -2.60
C HIS A 258 12.01 17.89 -1.06
N ARG A 259 12.07 19.08 -0.43
CA ARG A 259 11.92 19.19 1.04
C ARG A 259 10.46 19.10 1.47
N ARG A 260 9.51 19.59 0.67
CA ARG A 260 8.07 19.46 0.92
C ARG A 260 7.63 18.00 0.86
N TRP A 261 8.09 17.25 -0.15
CA TRP A 261 7.82 15.80 -0.30
C TRP A 261 8.36 14.94 0.85
N ARG A 262 9.44 15.38 1.52
CA ARG A 262 10.05 14.64 2.63
C ARG A 262 9.20 14.66 3.90
N ASN A 263 8.36 15.68 4.07
CA ASN A 263 7.44 15.86 5.18
C ASN A 263 6.04 15.26 4.92
N ASP A 264 5.81 14.66 3.75
CA ASP A 264 4.55 13.97 3.50
C ASP A 264 4.47 12.72 4.37
N GLY A 265 3.54 12.76 5.33
CA GLY A 265 3.26 11.65 6.22
C GLY A 265 2.88 10.38 5.46
N TRP A 266 2.89 9.25 6.17
CA TRP A 266 2.50 7.96 5.62
C TRP A 266 1.05 7.89 5.12
N GLN A 267 0.20 8.84 5.53
CA GLN A 267 -1.25 8.76 5.42
C GLN A 267 -1.84 9.93 4.64
N GLY A 268 -2.99 9.68 4.02
CA GLY A 268 -3.77 10.69 3.31
C GLY A 268 -3.53 10.74 1.81
N LYS A 269 -4.30 11.62 1.14
CA LYS A 269 -4.37 11.74 -0.32
C LYS A 269 -3.02 12.05 -0.98
N HIS A 270 -2.16 12.80 -0.31
CA HIS A 270 -0.80 13.10 -0.76
C HIS A 270 0.28 12.27 -0.03
N GLY A 271 -0.13 11.42 0.91
CA GLY A 271 0.78 10.58 1.68
C GLY A 271 1.39 9.46 0.82
N ARG A 272 2.49 8.89 1.33
CA ARG A 272 3.26 7.84 0.63
C ARG A 272 2.38 6.65 0.20
N ALA A 273 1.42 6.26 1.04
CA ALA A 273 0.49 5.19 0.71
C ALA A 273 -0.41 5.52 -0.48
N SER A 274 -0.99 6.73 -0.55
CA SER A 274 -1.84 7.11 -1.68
C SER A 274 -1.03 7.17 -2.96
N ARG A 275 0.15 7.83 -2.94
CA ARG A 275 1.05 7.90 -4.11
C ARG A 275 1.43 6.53 -4.64
N PHE A 276 1.71 5.58 -3.74
CA PHE A 276 1.95 4.19 -4.10
C PHE A 276 0.74 3.56 -4.81
N PHE A 277 -0.47 3.72 -4.27
CA PHE A 277 -1.69 3.18 -4.86
C PHE A 277 -2.10 3.86 -6.16
N ASP A 278 -1.88 5.17 -6.29
CA ASP A 278 -2.13 5.95 -7.50
C ASP A 278 -1.15 5.53 -8.61
N CYS A 279 0.12 5.30 -8.27
CA CYS A 279 1.11 4.72 -9.19
C CYS A 279 0.70 3.29 -9.61
N CYS A 280 0.33 2.42 -8.65
CA CYS A 280 -0.18 1.08 -8.97
C CYS A 280 -1.42 1.14 -9.88
N LYS A 281 -2.33 2.08 -9.63
CA LYS A 281 -3.52 2.29 -10.45
C LYS A 281 -3.11 2.67 -11.87
N SER A 282 -2.28 3.69 -12.06
CA SER A 282 -1.83 4.12 -13.38
C SER A 282 -1.13 2.98 -14.16
N ILE A 283 -0.33 2.15 -13.49
CA ILE A 283 0.34 0.99 -14.10
C ILE A 283 -0.65 -0.13 -14.47
N PHE A 284 -1.44 -0.62 -13.52
CA PHE A 284 -2.24 -1.83 -13.71
C PHE A 284 -3.58 -1.55 -14.41
N VAL A 285 -4.04 -0.31 -14.37
CA VAL A 285 -5.37 0.10 -14.86
C VAL A 285 -5.22 0.90 -16.14
N ASP A 286 -4.45 1.99 -16.08
CA ASP A 286 -4.32 2.92 -17.20
C ASP A 286 -3.23 2.44 -18.19
N TRP A 287 -2.46 1.42 -17.81
CA TRP A 287 -1.38 0.81 -18.59
C TRP A 287 -0.30 1.83 -18.97
N GLU A 288 -0.07 2.81 -18.10
CA GLU A 288 0.90 3.88 -18.28
C GLU A 288 2.24 3.47 -17.67
N TRP A 289 3.05 2.79 -18.49
CA TRP A 289 4.41 2.40 -18.07
C TRP A 289 5.30 3.59 -17.70
N ASP A 290 4.96 4.80 -18.15
CA ASP A 290 5.69 6.02 -17.80
C ASP A 290 5.46 6.51 -16.38
N ALA A 291 4.38 6.06 -15.73
CA ALA A 291 4.12 6.34 -14.33
C ALA A 291 4.89 5.43 -13.36
N VAL A 292 5.63 4.42 -13.84
CA VAL A 292 6.46 3.56 -13.00
C VAL A 292 7.63 4.37 -12.44
N ASP A 293 7.51 4.80 -11.18
CA ASP A 293 8.57 5.48 -10.44
C ASP A 293 9.17 4.55 -9.38
N PRO A 294 10.44 4.12 -9.52
CA PRO A 294 11.10 3.28 -8.52
C PRO A 294 11.20 3.95 -7.15
N THR A 295 11.31 5.27 -7.09
CA THR A 295 11.41 6.03 -5.85
C THR A 295 10.12 5.87 -5.04
N ILE A 296 8.97 6.07 -5.68
CA ILE A 296 7.66 5.96 -5.04
C ILE A 296 7.33 4.51 -4.69
N MET A 297 7.54 3.57 -5.63
CA MET A 297 7.13 2.17 -5.45
C MET A 297 8.02 1.42 -4.45
N LEU A 298 9.35 1.57 -4.56
CA LEU A 298 10.31 0.84 -3.74
C LEU A 298 10.77 1.68 -2.56
N ASP A 299 11.46 2.80 -2.81
CA ASP A 299 12.25 3.49 -1.78
C ASP A 299 11.37 4.19 -0.73
N GLU A 300 10.24 4.76 -1.14
CA GLU A 300 9.34 5.48 -0.24
C GLU A 300 8.34 4.55 0.46
N PHE A 301 7.99 3.41 -0.15
CA PHE A 301 6.87 2.58 0.32
C PHE A 301 7.23 1.11 0.57
N ALA A 302 7.47 0.30 -0.47
CA ALA A 302 7.60 -1.16 -0.29
C ALA A 302 8.83 -1.57 0.51
N VAL A 303 9.99 -0.95 0.27
CA VAL A 303 11.24 -1.27 0.98
C VAL A 303 11.18 -0.87 2.45
N PRO A 304 10.74 0.35 2.84
CA PRO A 304 10.62 0.68 4.26
C PRO A 304 9.63 -0.22 4.99
N ILE A 305 8.45 -0.51 4.43
CA ILE A 305 7.47 -1.40 5.07
C ILE A 305 8.06 -2.81 5.24
N ALA A 306 8.67 -3.36 4.19
CA ALA A 306 9.32 -4.67 4.26
C ALA A 306 10.45 -4.69 5.29
N LYS A 307 11.27 -3.62 5.34
CA LYS A 307 12.35 -3.45 6.31
C LYS A 307 11.80 -3.41 7.74
N HIS A 308 10.76 -2.63 8.02
CA HIS A 308 10.16 -2.57 9.37
C HIS A 308 9.54 -3.91 9.78
N ALA A 309 8.83 -4.59 8.87
CA ALA A 309 8.27 -5.91 9.14
C ALA A 309 9.36 -6.95 9.44
N MET A 310 10.43 -6.97 8.63
CA MET A 310 11.57 -7.87 8.80
C MET A 310 12.37 -7.54 10.07
N LEU A 311 12.63 -6.26 10.35
CA LEU A 311 13.29 -5.83 11.59
C LEU A 311 12.45 -6.19 12.81
N GLY A 312 11.12 -6.08 12.73
CA GLY A 312 10.22 -6.50 13.79
C GLY A 312 10.41 -7.97 14.15
N VAL A 313 10.49 -8.86 13.17
CA VAL A 313 10.70 -10.31 13.41
C VAL A 313 12.14 -10.62 13.80
N LEU A 314 13.12 -10.20 12.98
CA LEU A 314 14.53 -10.55 13.16
C LEU A 314 15.13 -9.84 14.37
N GLY A 315 14.84 -8.55 14.54
CA GLY A 315 15.32 -7.75 15.66
C GLY A 315 14.81 -8.27 17.00
N SER A 316 13.50 -8.52 17.12
CA SER A 316 12.94 -9.09 18.34
C SER A 316 13.43 -10.51 18.62
N SER A 317 13.59 -11.34 17.58
CA SER A 317 14.16 -12.69 17.72
C SER A 317 15.60 -12.64 18.21
N SER A 318 16.43 -11.74 17.66
CA SER A 318 17.81 -11.54 18.10
C SER A 318 17.89 -11.08 19.55
N ILE A 319 17.08 -10.10 19.96
CA ILE A 319 17.01 -9.64 21.37
C ILE A 319 16.60 -10.80 22.28
N CYS A 320 15.61 -11.60 21.87
CA CYS A 320 15.17 -12.77 22.61
C CYS A 320 16.29 -13.82 22.74
N LEU A 321 17.00 -14.13 21.65
CA LEU A 321 18.13 -15.08 21.66
C LEU A 321 19.27 -14.61 22.58
N ILE A 322 19.62 -13.34 22.54
CA ILE A 322 20.63 -12.75 23.44
C ILE A 322 20.16 -12.87 24.89
N THR A 323 18.90 -12.51 25.17
CA THR A 323 18.32 -12.58 26.52
C THR A 323 18.29 -14.01 27.05
N LEU A 324 17.90 -14.98 26.21
CA LEU A 324 17.90 -16.40 26.57
C LEU A 324 19.31 -16.94 26.80
N SER A 325 20.29 -16.48 26.02
CA SER A 325 21.70 -16.91 26.17
C SER A 325 22.29 -16.39 27.49
N LEU A 326 22.04 -15.12 27.83
CA LEU A 326 22.43 -14.53 29.11
C LEU A 326 21.72 -15.23 30.27
N ALA A 327 20.40 -15.44 30.16
CA ALA A 327 19.64 -16.13 31.18
C ALA A 327 20.10 -17.58 31.38
N GLY A 328 20.50 -18.29 30.31
CA GLY A 328 21.01 -19.65 30.38
C GLY A 328 22.38 -19.77 31.07
N GLY A 329 23.19 -18.70 31.05
CA GLY A 329 24.44 -18.64 31.80
C GLY A 329 24.27 -18.41 33.30
N ILE A 330 23.16 -17.78 33.71
CA ILE A 330 22.93 -17.34 35.09
C ILE A 330 21.94 -18.26 35.83
N LEU A 331 20.87 -18.70 35.15
CA LEU A 331 19.75 -19.40 35.78
C LEU A 331 19.94 -20.92 35.73
N PRO A 332 19.80 -21.63 36.85
CA PRO A 332 19.93 -23.08 36.86
C PRO A 332 18.75 -23.74 36.14
N TYR A 333 19.09 -24.56 35.15
CA TYR A 333 18.15 -25.34 34.35
C TYR A 333 18.17 -26.81 34.78
N LYS A 334 17.01 -27.37 35.15
CA LYS A 334 16.85 -28.80 35.46
C LYS A 334 15.53 -29.33 34.89
N ALA A 335 15.60 -30.43 34.14
CA ALA A 335 14.45 -31.20 33.65
C ALA A 335 13.34 -30.38 32.97
N GLY A 336 13.70 -29.44 32.07
CA GLY A 336 12.69 -28.62 31.36
C GLY A 336 12.13 -27.45 32.16
N MET A 337 12.64 -27.20 33.36
CA MET A 337 12.26 -26.07 34.21
C MET A 337 13.44 -25.13 34.44
N ILE A 338 13.16 -23.83 34.43
CA ILE A 338 14.07 -22.75 34.80
C ILE A 338 13.66 -22.27 36.18
N THR A 339 14.64 -22.10 37.08
CA THR A 339 14.38 -21.46 38.38
C THR A 339 14.69 -19.98 38.25
N VAL A 340 13.65 -19.15 38.28
CA VAL A 340 13.78 -17.69 38.26
C VAL A 340 13.79 -17.20 39.72
N PRO A 341 14.74 -16.35 40.12
CA PRO A 341 14.74 -15.77 41.46
C PRO A 341 13.41 -15.03 41.69
N LEU A 342 12.88 -15.08 42.92
CA LEU A 342 11.60 -14.49 43.34
C LEU A 342 10.32 -15.15 42.81
N ILE A 343 10.32 -15.72 41.60
CA ILE A 343 9.10 -16.32 41.00
C ILE A 343 9.06 -17.85 41.21
N GLY A 344 10.22 -18.50 41.31
CA GLY A 344 10.33 -19.95 41.49
C GLY A 344 10.51 -20.71 40.17
N LYS A 345 10.02 -21.95 40.11
CA LYS A 345 10.22 -22.84 38.96
C LYS A 345 9.18 -22.60 37.88
N ILE A 346 9.62 -22.25 36.68
CA ILE A 346 8.77 -21.99 35.51
C ILE A 346 9.10 -23.00 34.41
N LYS A 347 8.07 -23.47 33.69
CA LYS A 347 8.26 -24.31 32.50
C LYS A 347 9.03 -23.53 31.42
N LEU A 348 10.07 -24.14 30.86
CA LEU A 348 10.96 -23.52 29.86
C LEU A 348 10.20 -22.88 28.70
N GLY A 349 9.18 -23.55 28.18
CA GLY A 349 8.37 -23.04 27.07
C GLY A 349 7.59 -21.76 27.43
N LEU A 350 7.08 -21.65 28.66
CA LEU A 350 6.41 -20.44 29.13
C LEU A 350 7.42 -19.29 29.30
N PHE A 351 8.59 -19.57 29.87
CA PHE A 351 9.66 -18.58 29.99
C PHE A 351 10.06 -18.02 28.62
N ARG A 352 10.33 -18.88 27.64
CA ARG A 352 10.69 -18.45 26.26
C ARG A 352 9.60 -17.63 25.58
N LEU A 353 8.32 -18.02 25.74
CA LEU A 353 7.19 -17.27 25.20
C LEU A 353 7.12 -15.86 25.79
N VAL A 354 7.20 -15.74 27.12
CA VAL A 354 7.16 -14.45 27.82
C VAL A 354 8.36 -13.59 27.42
N THR A 355 9.56 -14.16 27.37
CA THR A 355 10.78 -13.45 26.95
C THR A 355 10.65 -12.92 25.53
N LEU A 356 10.16 -13.73 24.58
CA LEU A 356 9.96 -13.26 23.20
C LEU A 356 8.97 -12.09 23.15
N ARG A 357 7.83 -12.20 23.81
CA ARG A 357 6.81 -11.13 23.83
C ARG A 357 7.35 -9.85 24.45
N ALA A 358 8.12 -9.96 25.53
CA ALA A 358 8.81 -8.82 26.14
C ALA A 358 9.87 -8.21 25.21
N SER A 359 10.63 -9.04 24.50
CA SER A 359 11.60 -8.57 23.49
C SER A 359 10.93 -7.85 22.33
N VAL A 360 9.78 -8.33 21.85
CA VAL A 360 8.99 -7.65 20.82
C VAL A 360 8.49 -6.30 21.33
N ALA A 361 7.89 -6.26 22.53
CA ALA A 361 7.42 -5.01 23.12
C ALA A 361 8.55 -3.99 23.30
N LEU A 362 9.71 -4.43 23.82
CA LEU A 362 10.90 -3.59 23.96
C LEU A 362 11.39 -3.09 22.61
N HIS A 363 11.44 -3.96 21.59
CA HIS A 363 11.88 -3.58 20.25
C HIS A 363 10.96 -2.53 19.63
N VAL A 364 9.64 -2.70 19.75
CA VAL A 364 8.65 -1.72 19.28
C VAL A 364 8.82 -0.38 20.03
N LEU A 365 9.02 -0.41 21.35
CA LEU A 365 9.27 0.81 22.13
C LEU A 365 10.55 1.53 21.70
N ILE A 366 11.62 0.79 21.39
CA ILE A 366 12.87 1.37 20.87
C ILE A 366 12.63 2.00 19.49
N GLN A 367 11.94 1.30 18.57
CA GLN A 367 11.61 1.87 17.26
C GLN A 367 10.76 3.14 17.40
N LEU A 368 9.77 3.12 18.28
CA LEU A 368 8.91 4.28 18.56
C LEU A 368 9.72 5.45 19.12
N ALA A 369 10.61 5.19 20.08
CA ALA A 369 11.48 6.20 20.67
C ALA A 369 12.44 6.82 19.64
N MET A 370 12.98 6.02 18.72
CA MET A 370 13.84 6.52 17.63
C MET A 370 13.06 7.40 16.66
N GLU A 371 11.84 7.01 16.29
CA GLU A 371 11.00 7.80 15.37
C GLU A 371 10.59 9.15 16.00
N PHE A 372 10.29 9.17 17.30
CA PHE A 372 9.94 10.39 18.01
C PHE A 372 11.14 11.24 18.45
N GLN A 373 12.38 10.78 18.23
CA GLN A 373 13.56 11.48 18.73
C GLN A 373 13.66 12.92 18.19
N GLU A 374 13.40 13.12 16.90
CA GLU A 374 13.45 14.45 16.28
C GLU A 374 12.33 15.35 16.79
N SER A 375 11.10 14.81 16.85
CA SER A 375 9.94 15.53 17.39
C SER A 375 10.14 15.94 18.86
N MET A 376 10.63 15.02 19.70
CA MET A 376 10.99 15.30 21.08
C MET A 376 12.09 16.35 21.19
N GLY A 377 13.07 16.33 20.26
CA GLY A 377 14.11 17.35 20.18
C GLY A 377 13.53 18.75 19.95
N VAL A 378 12.61 18.90 19.00
CA VAL A 378 11.90 20.17 18.74
C VAL A 378 11.08 20.60 19.96
N TRP A 379 10.33 19.67 20.56
CA TRP A 379 9.56 19.95 21.77
C TRP A 379 10.45 20.40 22.93
N PHE A 380 11.60 19.76 23.12
CA PHE A 380 12.55 20.11 24.17
C PHE A 380 13.19 21.49 23.91
N GLN A 381 13.52 21.81 22.65
CA GLN A 381 14.01 23.14 22.28
C GLN A 381 12.94 24.21 22.50
N ALA A 382 11.69 23.94 22.13
CA ALA A 382 10.57 24.84 22.35
C ALA A 382 10.31 25.07 23.85
N ALA A 383 10.29 24.00 24.64
CA ALA A 383 10.16 24.08 26.10
C ALA A 383 11.33 24.84 26.74
N HIS A 384 12.56 24.63 26.24
CA HIS A 384 13.73 25.35 26.73
C HIS A 384 13.69 26.84 26.37
N LYS A 385 13.22 27.18 25.16
CA LYS A 385 13.01 28.57 24.75
C LYS A 385 11.94 29.24 25.60
N ALA A 386 10.79 28.58 25.80
CA ALA A 386 9.71 29.08 26.65
C ALA A 386 10.18 29.32 28.10
N ALA A 387 10.89 28.36 28.69
CA ALA A 387 11.43 28.50 30.04
C ALA A 387 12.51 29.61 30.15
N ARG A 388 13.24 29.86 29.05
CA ARG A 388 14.23 30.95 28.99
C ARG A 388 13.54 32.31 28.85
N ASP A 389 12.50 32.41 28.02
CA ASP A 389 11.68 33.62 27.86
C ASP A 389 10.96 33.97 29.18
N ASP A 390 10.42 32.97 29.91
CA ASP A 390 9.84 33.17 31.25
C ASP A 390 10.87 33.69 32.26
N ARG A 391 12.12 33.21 32.21
CA ARG A 391 13.21 33.74 33.04
C ARG A 391 13.56 35.19 32.68
N TYR A 392 13.51 35.56 31.41
CA TYR A 392 13.72 36.95 30.99
C TYR A 392 12.56 37.85 31.44
N LEU A 393 11.31 37.38 31.34
CA LEU A 393 10.13 38.06 31.86
C LEU A 393 10.20 38.28 33.37
N VAL A 394 10.57 37.27 34.15
CA VAL A 394 10.76 37.41 35.61
C VAL A 394 11.95 38.34 35.94
N GLY A 395 13.03 38.27 35.15
CA GLY A 395 14.19 39.15 35.30
C GLY A 395 13.89 40.63 34.98
N GLU A 396 13.15 40.92 33.91
CA GLU A 396 12.71 42.28 33.57
C GLU A 396 11.76 42.86 34.62
N VAL A 397 10.82 42.05 35.14
CA VAL A 397 9.93 42.47 36.23
C VAL A 397 10.73 42.79 37.50
N LEU A 398 11.77 42.02 37.84
CA LEU A 398 12.63 42.29 38.99
C LEU A 398 13.53 43.52 38.80
N ILE A 399 14.02 43.79 37.58
CA ILE A 399 14.80 45.01 37.29
C ILE A 399 13.93 46.27 37.40
N ASN A 400 12.67 46.20 36.94
CA ASN A 400 11.72 47.30 37.09
C ASN A 400 11.30 47.57 38.56
N TYR A 401 11.44 46.59 39.46
CA TYR A 401 11.19 46.80 40.89
C TYR A 401 12.34 47.50 41.64
N VAL A 402 13.54 47.61 41.05
CA VAL A 402 14.74 48.14 41.74
C VAL A 402 14.98 49.64 41.48
N ALA A 403 14.09 50.36 40.80
CA ALA A 403 14.29 51.80 40.53
C ALA A 403 13.07 52.69 40.80
N GLU A 404 12.37 52.48 41.92
CA GLU A 404 11.43 53.50 42.44
C GLU A 404 11.61 53.78 43.95
N GLU A 405 12.77 53.47 44.52
CA GLU A 405 13.14 54.04 45.82
C GLU A 405 14.13 55.20 45.66
N ARG A 406 13.59 56.38 45.98
CA ARG A 406 14.26 57.63 46.37
C ARG A 406 14.87 58.44 45.24
N ASN A 407 14.04 59.33 44.68
CA ASN A 407 14.43 60.73 44.62
C ASN A 407 13.27 61.66 44.98
N GLY A 408 13.29 62.10 46.24
CA GLY A 408 13.09 63.50 46.62
C GLY A 408 11.73 64.14 46.40
N ARG A 409 10.89 64.14 47.46
CA ARG A 409 10.15 65.33 47.91
C ARG A 409 10.09 65.36 49.43
N THR A 410 11.09 66.02 50.02
CA THR A 410 10.87 66.99 51.10
C THR A 410 10.47 68.30 50.47
#